data_AF-A0A662Q089-F1
#
_entry.id   AF-A0A662Q089-F1
#
_cell.length_a   1.000
_cell.length_b   1.000
_cell.length_c   1.000
_cell.angle_alpha   90.00
_cell.angle_beta   90.00
_cell.angle_gamma   90.00
#
_symmetry.space_group_name_H-M   'P 1'
#
loop_
_entity.id
_entity.type
_entity.pdbx_description
1 polymer ?
#
loop_
_entity_poly.entity_id
_entity_poly.type
_entity_poly.pdbx_seq_one_letter_code
_entity_poly.pdbx_strand_id
1 'polypeptide(L)' 'MRINKEMLGKRILYKLHRLFIREGIIEEISPNGEYVKINSEWYSIFDIDVLDVLESKTKLVSPNEKYKIGKNKEKKTKLI' A
#
# COMPACT_ATOMS: atom_id res chain seq x y z
N MET A 1 8.51 12.77 7.62
CA MET A 1 8.40 13.24 6.22
C MET A 1 7.14 14.11 6.09
N ARG A 2 7.12 15.13 5.22
CA ARG A 2 5.91 15.98 5.06
C ARG A 2 5.01 15.43 3.96
N ILE A 3 3.69 15.40 4.21
CA ILE A 3 2.70 14.95 3.24
C ILE A 3 2.66 15.91 2.04
N ASN A 4 2.63 15.36 0.83
CA ASN A 4 2.51 16.10 -0.42
C ASN A 4 1.58 15.39 -1.42
N LYS A 5 1.27 16.05 -2.54
CA LYS A 5 0.34 15.53 -3.56
C LYS A 5 0.81 14.22 -4.23
N GLU A 6 2.11 13.94 -4.25
CA GLU A 6 2.65 12.71 -4.84
C GLU A 6 2.36 11.47 -3.99
N MET A 7 1.87 11.66 -2.77
CA MET A 7 1.49 10.59 -1.86
C MET A 7 0.01 10.21 -1.96
N LEU A 8 -0.79 10.92 -2.77
CA LEU A 8 -2.17 10.54 -3.05
C LEU A 8 -2.25 9.12 -3.62
N GLY A 9 -3.14 8.32 -3.08
CA GLY A 9 -3.32 6.90 -3.42
C GLY A 9 -2.24 5.97 -2.89
N LYS A 10 -1.21 6.47 -2.20
CA LYS A 10 -0.15 5.64 -1.63
C LYS A 10 -0.53 5.14 -0.24
N ARG A 11 -0.07 3.92 0.07
CA ARG A 11 -0.08 3.36 1.43
C ARG A 11 1.06 3.99 2.22
N ILE A 12 0.78 4.39 3.44
CA ILE A 12 1.75 5.03 4.33
C ILE A 12 1.72 4.37 5.71
N LEU A 13 2.88 4.34 6.36
CA LEU A 13 2.98 4.14 7.80
C LEU A 13 3.06 5.52 8.46
N TYR A 14 2.18 5.77 9.41
CA TYR A 14 2.07 7.07 10.05
C TYR A 14 1.79 6.92 11.55
N LYS A 15 2.11 7.98 12.29
CA LYS A 15 1.86 8.09 13.71
C LYS A 15 1.06 9.36 13.97
N LEU A 16 0.03 9.24 14.80
CA LEU A 16 -0.70 10.37 15.37
C LEU A 16 -0.11 10.67 16.76
N HIS A 17 -0.06 11.93 17.17
CA HIS A 17 0.51 12.33 18.47
C HIS A 17 0.01 11.44 19.63
N ARG A 18 0.96 10.81 20.35
CA ARG A 18 0.74 9.87 21.47
C ARG A 18 0.05 8.52 21.15
N LEU A 19 -0.18 8.19 19.88
CA LEU A 19 -0.77 6.92 19.46
C LEU A 19 0.27 5.93 18.91
N PHE A 20 -0.18 4.68 18.74
CA PHE A 20 0.54 3.62 18.05
C PHE A 20 0.76 3.95 16.58
N ILE A 21 1.77 3.31 15.97
CA ILE A 21 2.00 3.35 14.52
C ILE A 21 0.81 2.70 13.83
N ARG A 22 0.29 3.36 12.79
CA ARG A 22 -0.84 2.91 11.98
C ARG A 22 -0.45 2.87 10.51
N GLU A 23 -1.19 2.07 9.76
CA GLU A 23 -1.10 2.01 8.31
C GLU A 23 -2.38 2.56 7.69
N GLY A 24 -2.26 3.30 6.59
CA GLY A 24 -3.43 3.77 5.85
C GLY A 24 -3.11 4.25 4.46
N ILE A 25 -4.15 4.51 3.68
CA ILE A 25 -4.05 5.05 2.32
C ILE A 25 -4.43 6.53 2.36
N ILE A 26 -3.59 7.38 1.78
CA ILE A 26 -3.99 8.77 1.54
C ILE A 26 -4.99 8.80 0.40
N GLU A 27 -6.24 9.10 0.70
CA GLU A 27 -7.33 9.17 -0.29
C GLU A 27 -7.43 10.56 -0.90
N GLU A 28 -7.26 11.60 -0.08
CA GLU A 28 -7.50 12.99 -0.46
C GLU A 28 -6.63 13.95 0.36
N ILE A 29 -6.33 15.12 -0.22
CA ILE A 29 -5.68 16.23 0.47
C ILE A 29 -6.58 17.45 0.27
N SER A 30 -6.85 18.19 1.34
CA SER A 30 -7.72 19.36 1.27
C SER A 30 -7.18 20.43 0.30
N PRO A 31 -8.04 21.28 -0.27
CA PRO A 31 -7.60 22.31 -1.23
C PRO A 31 -6.54 23.27 -0.68
N ASN A 32 -6.59 23.55 0.62
CA ASN A 32 -5.60 24.39 1.32
C ASN A 32 -4.34 23.62 1.75
N GLY A 33 -4.31 22.30 1.61
CA GLY A 33 -3.18 21.45 1.98
C GLY A 33 -2.97 21.24 3.48
N GLU A 34 -3.90 21.69 4.33
CA GLU A 34 -3.78 21.58 5.79
C GLU A 34 -4.36 20.28 6.36
N TYR A 35 -5.19 19.58 5.60
CA TYR A 35 -5.84 18.35 6.02
C TYR A 35 -5.61 17.24 5.00
N VAL A 36 -5.55 16.02 5.50
CA VAL A 36 -5.39 14.81 4.70
C VAL A 36 -6.43 13.79 5.13
N LYS A 37 -7.01 13.09 4.15
CA LYS A 37 -7.95 12.00 4.38
C LYS A 37 -7.20 10.68 4.30
N ILE A 38 -7.18 9.92 5.39
CA ILE A 38 -6.54 8.61 5.49
C ILE A 38 -7.59 7.59 5.94
N ASN A 39 -7.78 6.51 5.18
CA ASN A 39 -8.79 5.47 5.45
C ASN A 39 -10.18 6.05 5.79
N SER A 40 -10.67 6.97 4.95
CA SER A 40 -11.95 7.66 5.13
C SER A 40 -12.08 8.64 6.31
N GLU A 41 -11.03 8.88 7.10
CA GLU A 41 -11.01 9.87 8.19
C GLU A 41 -10.12 11.08 7.85
N TRP A 42 -10.56 12.27 8.25
CA TRP A 42 -9.80 13.51 8.07
C TRP A 42 -8.90 13.81 9.27
N TYR A 43 -7.66 14.19 8.97
CA TYR A 43 -6.65 14.55 9.95
C TYR A 43 -5.94 15.83 9.54
N SER A 44 -5.52 16.62 10.53
CA SER A 44 -4.58 17.72 10.31
C SER A 44 -3.22 17.16 9.93
N ILE A 45 -2.57 17.76 8.91
CA ILE A 45 -1.20 17.35 8.54
C ILE A 45 -0.17 17.63 9.64
N PHE A 46 -0.48 18.53 10.57
CA PHE A 46 0.39 18.88 11.69
C PHE A 46 0.37 17.82 12.80
N ASP A 47 -0.67 16.98 12.84
CA ASP A 47 -0.83 15.93 13.85
C ASP A 47 -0.28 14.57 13.38
N ILE A 48 0.18 14.49 12.13
CA ILE A 48 0.63 13.26 11.49
C ILE A 48 2.14 13.29 11.23
N ASP A 49 2.84 12.34 11.84
CA ASP A 49 4.20 11.99 11.48
C ASP A 49 4.18 10.83 10.48
N VAL A 50 4.47 11.10 9.21
CA VAL A 50 4.68 10.02 8.23
C VAL A 50 6.07 9.42 8.41
N LEU A 51 6.07 8.11 8.65
CA LEU A 51 7.26 7.30 8.90
C LEU A 51 7.79 6.68 7.61
N ASP A 52 6.90 6.13 6.78
CA ASP A 52 7.28 5.47 5.53
C ASP A 52 6.15 5.51 4.49
N VAL A 53 6.52 5.40 3.21
CA VAL A 53 5.59 5.22 2.09
C VAL A 53 5.78 3.82 1.55
N LEU A 54 4.78 2.98 1.75
CA LEU A 54 4.80 1.60 1.30
C LEU A 54 4.53 1.60 -0.20
N GLU A 55 5.58 1.44 -1.00
CA GLU A 55 5.42 1.20 -2.43
C GLU A 55 4.54 -0.04 -2.64
N SER A 56 3.42 0.15 -3.32
CA SER A 56 2.64 -0.95 -3.85
C SER A 56 3.57 -1.76 -4.75
N LYS A 57 3.92 -2.99 -4.33
CA LYS A 57 4.54 -3.98 -5.20
C LYS A 57 3.53 -4.45 -6.27
N THR A 58 2.96 -3.53 -7.03
CA THR A 58 2.52 -3.83 -8.39
C THR A 58 3.78 -4.06 -9.20
N LYS A 59 4.29 -5.29 -9.15
CA LYS A 59 4.95 -5.82 -10.34
C LYS A 59 3.95 -5.58 -11.47
N LEU A 60 4.31 -4.68 -12.39
CA LEU A 60 3.65 -4.60 -13.68
C LEU A 60 3.78 -5.99 -14.28
N VAL A 61 2.75 -6.83 -14.13
CA VAL A 61 2.66 -8.05 -14.92
C VAL A 61 2.38 -7.53 -16.32
N SER A 62 3.44 -7.41 -17.13
CA SER A 62 3.29 -7.13 -18.55
C SER A 62 2.32 -8.17 -19.13
N PRO A 63 1.34 -7.80 -19.97
CA PRO A 63 0.31 -8.73 -20.46
C PRO A 63 0.80 -9.98 -21.23
N ASN A 64 2.12 -10.18 -21.38
CA ASN A 64 2.71 -11.23 -22.22
C ASN A 64 3.47 -12.34 -21.48
N GLU A 65 3.53 -12.36 -20.15
CA GLU A 65 4.02 -13.55 -19.47
C GLU A 65 2.91 -14.60 -19.33
N LYS A 66 2.73 -15.36 -20.40
CA LYS A 66 2.00 -16.63 -20.39
C LYS A 66 2.57 -17.49 -19.25
N TYR A 67 1.77 -17.69 -18.21
CA TYR A 67 2.00 -18.70 -17.19
C TYR A 67 2.27 -20.05 -17.86
N LYS A 68 3.54 -20.47 -17.90
CA LYS A 68 3.89 -21.88 -18.06
C LYS A 68 3.56 -22.55 -16.72
N ILE A 69 2.30 -22.92 -16.55
CA ILE A 69 1.90 -23.88 -15.53
C ILE A 69 2.56 -25.20 -15.94
N GLY A 70 3.72 -25.47 -15.34
CA GLY A 70 4.36 -26.77 -15.40
C GLY A 70 3.39 -27.80 -14.84
N LYS A 71 2.80 -28.63 -15.72
CA LYS A 71 2.09 -29.83 -15.34
C LYS A 71 3.11 -30.79 -14.73
N ASN A 72 3.30 -30.75 -13.42
CA ASN A 72 4.02 -31.81 -12.72
C ASN A 72 3.06 -33.00 -12.61
N LYS A 73 3.16 -33.94 -13.56
CA LYS A 73 2.52 -35.26 -13.47
C LYS A 73 3.36 -36.10 -12.51
N GLU A 74 2.98 -36.15 -11.24
CA GLU A 74 3.50 -37.20 -10.36
C GLU A 74 2.88 -38.55 -10.75
N LYS A 75 3.80 -39.49 -10.96
CA LYS A 75 3.59 -40.84 -11.45
C LYS A 75 2.77 -41.67 -10.46
N LYS A 76 1.78 -42.40 -10.97
CA LYS A 76 1.25 -43.60 -10.32
C LYS A 76 2.36 -44.64 -10.22
N THR A 77 2.77 -45.00 -9.02
CA THR A 77 3.49 -46.25 -8.76
C THR A 77 2.49 -47.22 -8.15
N LYS A 78 2.00 -48.16 -8.98
CA LYS A 78 1.43 -49.43 -8.49
C LYS A 78 2.61 -50.24 -7.95
N LEU A 79 2.60 -50.60 -6.68
CA LEU A 79 3.32 -51.79 -6.22
C LEU A 79 2.33 -52.95 -6.20
N ILE A 80 2.78 -54.04 -6.80
CA ILE A 80 2.16 -55.37 -6.87
C ILE A 80 2.44 -56.08 -5.54
#